data_AF-A0A7L4CU32-F1
#
_entry.id   AF-A0A7L4CU32-F1
#
_cell.length_a   1.000
_cell.length_b   1.000
_cell.length_c   1.000
_cell.angle_alpha   90.00
_cell.angle_beta   90.00
_cell.angle_gamma   90.00
#
_symmetry.space_group_name_H-M   'P 1'
#
loop_
_entity.id
_entity.type
_entity.pdbx_description
1 polymer ?
#
loop_
_entity_poly.entity_id
_entity_poly.type
_entity_poly.pdbx_seq_one_letter_code
_entity_poly.pdbx_strand_id
1 'polypeptide(L)'
;AETEDIKVCPRCSAFIMKINDGSCNRMNCPVCGCLFCWLCLQEISDVHFLSPSGCTFWGKRPWSRTRKILWQLGMVLGAPMVISVIAGIAVPVITIGIPIYMGRKVLARALESPCLSGCQQCLSVTSSVLLSVFVSPIITAVTVGVGVPLMLTYVYGVVVLSLCR
;
A
#
# COMPACT_ATOMS: atom_id res chain seq x y z
N ALA A 1 11.41 36.17 6.54
CA ALA A 1 10.62 36.07 7.78
C ALA A 1 9.76 34.84 7.66
N GLU A 2 10.17 33.74 8.28
CA GLU A 2 9.36 32.52 8.30
C GLU A 2 8.19 32.77 9.24
N THR A 3 6.97 32.70 8.73
CA THR A 3 5.78 32.87 9.55
C THR A 3 5.67 31.66 10.47
N GLU A 4 5.96 31.88 11.74
CA GLU A 4 5.63 30.94 12.83
C GLU A 4 4.10 30.89 12.93
N ASP A 5 3.49 29.98 12.17
CA ASP A 5 2.05 29.79 12.19
C ASP A 5 1.69 29.07 13.50
N ILE A 6 1.00 29.74 14.42
CA ILE A 6 0.43 29.12 15.61
C ILE A 6 -0.96 28.59 15.23
N LYS A 7 -1.24 27.31 15.55
CA LYS A 7 -2.54 26.69 15.31
C LYS A 7 -3.05 25.97 16.55
N VAL A 8 -4.35 25.75 16.64
CA VAL A 8 -4.98 25.10 17.80
C VAL A 8 -5.13 23.60 17.59
N CYS A 9 -4.95 22.83 18.65
CA CYS A 9 -5.27 21.42 18.70
C CYS A 9 -6.79 21.21 18.51
N PRO A 10 -7.24 20.28 17.64
CA PRO A 10 -8.66 20.05 17.42
C PRO A 10 -9.40 19.42 18.61
N ARG A 11 -8.69 18.84 19.58
CA ARG A 11 -9.29 18.15 20.73
C ARG A 11 -9.36 19.01 21.99
N CYS A 12 -8.23 19.60 22.38
CA CYS A 12 -8.12 20.38 23.62
C CYS A 12 -7.89 21.88 23.40
N SER A 13 -7.87 22.33 22.14
CA SER A 13 -7.66 23.73 21.77
C SER A 13 -6.33 24.34 22.26
N ALA A 14 -5.39 23.52 22.71
CA ALA A 14 -4.03 23.96 23.05
C ALA A 14 -3.35 24.58 21.83
N PHE A 15 -2.62 25.68 22.03
CA PHE A 15 -1.84 26.34 20.99
C PHE A 15 -0.57 25.53 20.68
N ILE A 16 -0.43 25.13 19.42
CA ILE A 16 0.69 24.34 18.90
C ILE A 16 1.39 25.18 17.84
N MET A 17 2.71 25.20 17.91
CA MET A 17 3.57 25.83 16.91
C MET A 17 4.30 24.74 16.12
N LYS A 18 4.41 24.94 14.80
CA LYS A 18 5.21 24.09 13.92
C LYS A 18 6.34 24.91 13.30
N ILE A 19 7.55 24.38 13.36
CA ILE A 19 8.70 24.89 12.60
C ILE A 19 8.51 24.49 11.13
N ASN A 20 8.66 25.43 10.21
CA ASN A 20 8.41 25.23 8.77
C ASN A 20 9.63 24.67 8.01
N ASP A 21 10.37 23.76 8.64
CA ASP A 21 11.58 23.09 8.14
C ASP A 21 11.31 22.00 7.07
N GLY A 22 10.05 21.84 6.65
CA GLY A 22 9.63 20.72 5.79
C GLY A 22 9.33 19.43 6.58
N SER A 23 9.28 19.49 7.90
CA SER A 23 8.86 18.37 8.76
C SER A 23 7.45 17.87 8.43
N CYS A 24 7.19 16.64 8.86
CA CYS A 24 5.93 15.94 8.65
C CYS A 24 4.71 16.74 9.14
N ASN A 25 3.61 16.71 8.38
CA ASN A 25 2.35 17.34 8.74
C ASN A 25 1.50 16.55 9.73
N ARG A 26 1.90 15.31 10.06
CA ARG A 26 1.33 14.53 11.18
C ARG A 26 1.95 15.05 12.47
N MET A 27 1.16 15.78 13.25
CA MET A 27 1.60 16.34 14.52
C MET A 27 0.94 15.64 15.69
N ASN A 28 1.66 15.55 16.81
CA ASN A 28 1.13 15.07 18.07
C ASN A 28 0.94 16.26 19.02
N CYS A 29 -0.24 16.38 19.63
CA CYS A 29 -0.46 17.39 20.65
C CYS A 29 0.30 17.01 21.94
N PRO A 30 1.22 17.84 22.46
CA PRO A 30 1.95 17.55 23.69
C PRO A 30 1.06 17.60 24.95
N VAL A 31 -0.11 18.24 24.88
CA VAL A 31 -1.03 18.38 26.01
C VAL A 31 -1.95 17.17 26.15
N CYS A 32 -2.62 16.77 25.06
CA CYS A 32 -3.62 15.69 25.10
C CYS A 32 -3.23 14.41 24.34
N GLY A 33 -2.07 14.41 23.65
CA GLY A 33 -1.57 13.25 22.91
C GLY A 33 -2.31 12.91 21.62
N CYS A 34 -3.24 13.74 21.15
CA CYS A 34 -3.97 13.45 19.91
C CYS A 34 -3.09 13.67 18.67
N LEU A 35 -3.22 12.79 17.68
CA LEU A 35 -2.57 12.92 16.38
C LEU A 35 -3.45 13.70 15.41
N PHE A 36 -2.95 14.80 14.87
CA PHE A 36 -3.73 15.66 13.98
C PHE A 36 -2.90 16.20 12.81
N CYS A 37 -3.60 16.62 11.76
CA CYS A 37 -2.99 17.14 10.55
C CYS A 37 -2.79 18.64 10.66
N TRP A 38 -1.56 19.10 10.49
CA TRP A 38 -1.24 20.52 10.53
C TRP A 38 -1.94 21.35 9.44
N LEU A 39 -2.25 20.74 8.29
CA LEU A 39 -2.84 21.44 7.16
C LEU A 39 -4.34 21.69 7.32
N CYS A 40 -5.09 20.71 7.82
CA CYS A 40 -6.55 20.78 7.92
C CYS A 40 -7.08 20.86 9.37
N LEU A 41 -6.22 20.75 10.38
CA LEU A 41 -6.57 20.79 11.80
C LEU A 41 -7.69 19.79 12.15
N GLN A 42 -7.55 18.57 11.64
CA GLN A 42 -8.42 17.45 11.96
C GLN A 42 -7.60 16.32 12.55
N GLU A 43 -8.24 15.52 13.41
CA GLU A 43 -7.64 14.31 13.95
C GLU A 43 -7.35 13.33 12.80
N ILE A 44 -6.14 12.77 12.78
CA ILE A 44 -5.65 11.89 11.71
C ILE A 44 -6.02 10.44 12.04
N SER A 45 -6.64 9.76 11.08
CA SER A 45 -6.61 8.30 10.97
C SER A 45 -5.44 7.86 10.10
N ASP A 46 -4.97 6.61 10.23
CA ASP A 46 -3.81 6.10 9.48
C ASP A 46 -3.92 6.23 7.95
N VAL A 47 -5.15 6.39 7.44
CA VAL A 47 -5.46 6.56 6.01
C VAL A 47 -5.67 8.01 5.57
N HIS A 48 -5.49 9.02 6.43
CA HIS A 48 -5.81 10.43 6.11
C HIS A 48 -5.04 10.99 4.90
N PHE A 49 -3.74 10.67 4.79
CA PHE A 49 -2.89 11.13 3.70
C PHE A 49 -2.99 10.26 2.44
N LEU A 50 -3.56 9.05 2.58
CA LEU A 50 -3.85 8.13 1.47
C LEU A 50 -5.24 8.36 0.89
N SER A 51 -6.14 8.93 1.70
CA SER A 51 -7.46 9.38 1.29
C SER A 51 -7.36 10.69 0.49
N PRO A 52 -8.33 11.00 -0.38
CA PRO A 52 -8.35 12.22 -1.20
C PRO A 52 -8.63 13.51 -0.39
N SER A 53 -8.11 13.61 0.83
CA SER A 53 -8.17 14.80 1.68
C SER A 53 -7.43 16.00 1.07
N GLY A 54 -6.46 15.73 0.18
CA GLY A 54 -5.59 16.71 -0.45
C GLY A 54 -4.58 17.34 0.51
N CYS A 55 -4.38 16.73 1.69
CA CYS A 55 -3.26 17.01 2.58
C CYS A 55 -2.13 16.02 2.26
N THR A 56 -0.88 16.49 2.19
CA THR A 56 0.28 15.63 1.94
C THR A 56 1.20 15.61 3.16
N PHE A 57 2.07 14.60 3.26
CA PHE A 57 2.99 14.47 4.40
C PHE A 57 3.96 15.65 4.54
N TRP A 58 4.47 16.17 3.43
CA TRP A 58 5.53 17.20 3.41
C TRP A 58 5.11 18.50 2.70
N GLY A 59 3.84 18.64 2.32
CA GLY A 59 3.35 19.85 1.66
C GLY A 59 3.18 21.03 2.62
N LYS A 60 3.47 22.24 2.17
CA LYS A 60 3.27 23.46 2.98
C LYS A 60 1.79 23.88 3.08
N ARG A 61 0.96 23.52 2.10
CA ARG A 61 -0.45 23.88 2.00
C ARG A 61 -1.27 22.70 1.45
N PRO A 62 -2.56 22.56 1.82
CA PRO A 62 -3.42 21.59 1.18
C PRO A 62 -3.59 21.93 -0.31
N TRP A 63 -3.85 20.92 -1.13
CA TRP A 63 -4.09 21.12 -2.55
C TRP A 63 -5.31 22.03 -2.80
N SER A 64 -5.22 22.86 -3.83
CA SER A 64 -6.36 23.64 -4.30
C SER A 64 -7.49 22.71 -4.78
N ARG A 65 -8.74 23.18 -4.73
CA ARG A 65 -9.91 22.36 -5.15
C ARG A 65 -9.76 21.82 -6.57
N THR A 66 -9.33 22.67 -7.52
CA THR A 66 -9.09 22.27 -8.91
C THR A 66 -8.02 21.19 -9.04
N ARG A 67 -6.92 21.31 -8.29
CA ARG A 67 -5.85 20.29 -8.29
C ARG A 67 -6.33 18.97 -7.69
N LYS A 68 -7.11 19.01 -6.61
CA LYS A 68 -7.72 17.79 -6.02
C LYS A 68 -8.59 17.08 -7.04
N ILE A 69 -9.53 17.79 -7.65
CA ILE A 69 -10.47 17.23 -8.63
C ILE A 69 -9.72 16.66 -9.84
N LEU A 70 -8.76 17.41 -10.41
CA LEU A 70 -7.97 16.93 -11.55
C LEU A 70 -7.24 15.62 -11.24
N TRP A 71 -6.66 15.53 -10.04
CA TRP A 71 -5.91 14.34 -9.62
C TRP A 71 -6.84 13.16 -9.34
N GLN A 72 -7.99 13.40 -8.70
CA GLN A 72 -9.02 12.38 -8.47
C GLN A 72 -9.58 11.84 -9.78
N LEU A 73 -9.91 12.71 -10.75
CA LEU A 73 -10.33 12.30 -12.09
C LEU A 73 -9.23 11.50 -12.80
N GLY A 74 -7.98 11.94 -12.71
CA GLY A 74 -6.83 11.21 -13.24
C GLY A 74 -6.70 9.80 -12.64
N MET A 75 -6.87 9.66 -11.32
CA MET A 75 -6.86 8.37 -10.64
C MET A 75 -8.02 7.48 -11.08
N VAL A 76 -9.24 8.02 -11.19
CA VAL A 76 -10.44 7.27 -11.61
C VAL A 76 -10.30 6.76 -13.05
N LEU A 77 -9.76 7.57 -13.95
CA LEU A 77 -9.53 7.20 -15.35
C LEU A 77 -8.33 6.26 -15.51
N GLY A 78 -7.27 6.47 -14.74
CA GLY A 78 -6.02 5.69 -14.82
C GLY A 78 -6.06 4.36 -14.08
N ALA A 79 -6.88 4.23 -13.04
CA ALA A 79 -6.99 3.01 -12.22
C ALA A 79 -7.20 1.71 -13.02
N PRO A 80 -8.15 1.60 -13.97
CA PRO A 80 -8.37 0.34 -14.69
C PRO A 80 -7.14 -0.06 -15.51
N MET A 81 -6.41 0.90 -16.09
CA MET A 81 -5.19 0.61 -16.84
C MET A 81 -4.07 0.14 -15.91
N VAL A 82 -3.84 0.87 -14.80
CA VAL A 82 -2.79 0.54 -13.82
C VAL A 82 -3.05 -0.82 -13.16
N ILE A 83 -4.30 -1.07 -12.73
CA ILE A 83 -4.68 -2.35 -12.10
C ILE A 83 -4.52 -3.51 -13.07
N SER A 84 -4.90 -3.34 -14.34
CA SER A 84 -4.74 -4.37 -15.37
C SER A 84 -3.26 -4.69 -15.64
N VAL A 85 -2.40 -3.67 -15.70
CA VAL A 85 -0.95 -3.87 -15.88
C VAL A 85 -0.34 -4.58 -14.68
N ILE A 86 -0.66 -4.16 -13.45
CA ILE A 86 -0.14 -4.79 -12.22
C ILE A 86 -0.60 -6.24 -12.13
N ALA A 87 -1.89 -6.51 -12.36
CA ALA A 87 -2.42 -7.87 -12.36
C ALA A 87 -1.77 -8.73 -13.45
N GLY A 88 -1.61 -8.17 -14.65
CA GLY A 88 -0.98 -8.84 -15.79
C GLY A 88 0.48 -9.22 -15.56
N ILE A 89 1.24 -8.43 -14.77
CA ILE A 89 2.62 -8.75 -14.36
C ILE A 89 2.64 -9.70 -13.16
N ALA A 90 1.76 -9.49 -12.18
CA ALA A 90 1.72 -10.30 -10.97
C ALA A 90 1.41 -11.78 -11.26
N VAL A 91 0.49 -12.04 -12.20
CA VAL A 91 0.12 -13.41 -12.60
C VAL A 91 1.32 -14.26 -13.02
N PRO A 92 2.12 -13.91 -14.05
CA PRO A 92 3.28 -14.70 -14.48
C PRO A 92 4.38 -14.75 -13.41
N VAL A 93 4.59 -13.67 -12.66
CA VAL A 93 5.60 -13.62 -11.59
C VAL A 93 5.27 -14.64 -10.49
N ILE A 94 4.01 -14.75 -10.08
CA ILE A 94 3.60 -15.70 -9.04
C ILE A 94 3.57 -17.12 -9.62
N THR A 95 2.91 -17.33 -10.77
CA THR A 95 2.74 -18.67 -11.39
C THR A 95 4.08 -19.35 -11.69
N ILE A 96 5.07 -18.59 -12.18
CA ILE A 96 6.39 -19.12 -12.55
C ILE A 96 7.40 -18.98 -11.40
N GLY A 97 7.34 -17.88 -10.64
CA GLY A 97 8.31 -17.59 -9.58
C GLY A 97 8.23 -18.57 -8.40
N ILE A 98 7.03 -18.98 -7.98
CA ILE A 98 6.87 -19.91 -6.86
C ILE A 98 7.48 -21.28 -7.16
N PRO A 99 7.19 -21.96 -8.30
CA PRO A 99 7.84 -23.22 -8.64
C PRO A 99 9.36 -23.15 -8.76
N ILE A 100 9.89 -22.07 -9.37
CA ILE A 100 11.34 -21.87 -9.48
C ILE A 100 11.98 -21.66 -8.10
N TYR A 101 11.34 -20.89 -7.22
CA TYR A 101 11.83 -20.65 -5.87
C TYR A 101 11.83 -21.94 -5.04
N MET A 102 10.71 -22.67 -5.04
CA MET A 102 10.59 -23.94 -4.31
C MET A 102 11.57 -24.99 -4.86
N GLY A 103 11.70 -25.11 -6.18
CA GLY A 103 12.66 -26.01 -6.82
C GLY A 103 14.09 -25.72 -6.41
N ARG A 104 14.52 -24.45 -6.46
CA ARG A 104 15.87 -24.05 -6.01
C ARG A 104 16.10 -24.30 -4.53
N LYS A 105 15.10 -24.00 -3.69
CA LYS A 105 15.19 -24.20 -2.24
C LYS A 105 15.34 -25.66 -1.86
N VAL A 106 14.61 -26.56 -2.51
CA VAL A 106 14.68 -28.00 -2.22
C VAL A 106 15.94 -28.61 -2.82
N LEU A 107 16.39 -28.16 -3.99
CA LEU A 107 17.68 -28.56 -4.56
C LEU A 107 18.86 -28.18 -3.65
N ALA A 108 18.87 -26.95 -3.13
CA ALA A 108 19.89 -26.50 -2.18
C ALA A 108 19.90 -27.37 -0.91
N ARG A 109 18.74 -27.70 -0.36
CA ARG A 109 18.62 -28.60 0.80
C ARG A 109 19.09 -30.02 0.51
N ALA A 110 18.82 -30.54 -0.69
CA ALA A 110 19.27 -31.86 -1.12
C ALA A 110 20.81 -31.93 -1.23
N LEU A 111 21.45 -30.85 -1.72
CA LEU A 111 22.90 -30.72 -1.75
C LEU A 111 23.53 -30.70 -0.34
N GLU A 112 22.84 -30.12 0.65
CA GLU A 112 23.33 -30.05 2.03
C GLU A 112 23.06 -31.31 2.88
N SER A 113 22.24 -32.25 2.40
CA SER A 113 21.87 -33.45 3.17
C SER A 113 22.41 -34.74 2.51
N PRO A 114 23.69 -35.10 2.75
CA PRO A 114 24.36 -36.26 2.13
C PRO A 114 23.88 -37.64 2.63
N CYS A 115 22.95 -37.69 3.58
CA CYS A 115 22.47 -38.93 4.19
C CYS A 115 21.22 -39.56 3.54
N LEU A 116 20.57 -38.89 2.57
CA LEU A 116 19.39 -39.46 1.88
C LEU A 116 19.82 -40.23 0.61
N SER A 117 19.15 -41.35 0.33
CA SER A 117 19.35 -42.08 -0.93
C SER A 117 18.91 -41.24 -2.13
N GLY A 118 19.60 -41.36 -3.27
CA GLY A 118 19.31 -40.56 -4.47
C GLY A 118 17.84 -40.65 -4.94
N CYS A 119 17.18 -41.78 -4.69
CA CYS A 119 15.75 -41.96 -4.97
C CYS A 119 14.84 -41.12 -4.04
N GLN A 120 15.16 -41.03 -2.75
CA GLN A 120 14.41 -40.19 -1.80
C GLN A 120 14.61 -38.69 -2.08
N GLN A 121 15.81 -38.27 -2.47
CA GLN A 121 16.05 -36.88 -2.87
C GLN A 121 15.28 -36.52 -4.16
N CYS A 122 15.31 -37.38 -5.18
CA CYS A 122 14.52 -37.18 -6.40
C CYS A 122 13.00 -37.14 -6.16
N LEU A 123 12.47 -38.02 -5.30
CA LEU A 123 11.06 -38.01 -4.92
C LEU A 123 10.68 -36.74 -4.15
N SER A 124 11.52 -36.28 -3.22
CA SER A 124 11.26 -35.05 -2.47
C SER A 124 11.29 -33.81 -3.37
N VAL A 125 12.23 -33.74 -4.32
CA VAL A 125 12.33 -32.62 -5.27
C VAL A 125 11.11 -32.61 -6.20
N THR A 126 10.80 -33.74 -6.84
CA THR A 126 9.67 -33.84 -7.79
C THR A 126 8.33 -33.57 -7.12
N SER A 127 8.09 -34.13 -5.93
CA SER A 127 6.87 -33.87 -5.15
C SER A 127 6.70 -32.39 -4.78
N SER A 128 7.78 -31.73 -4.33
CA SER A 128 7.74 -30.31 -3.96
C SER A 128 7.46 -29.39 -5.16
N VAL A 129 8.07 -29.67 -6.31
CA VAL A 129 7.85 -28.91 -7.54
C VAL A 129 6.43 -29.13 -8.04
N LEU A 130 5.96 -30.38 -8.08
CA LEU A 130 4.59 -30.71 -8.49
C LEU A 130 3.56 -29.98 -7.63
N LEU A 131 3.71 -30.03 -6.30
CA LEU A 131 2.82 -29.31 -5.37
C LEU A 131 2.85 -27.80 -5.62
N SER A 132 4.02 -27.21 -5.84
CA SER A 132 4.15 -25.78 -6.09
C SER A 132 3.49 -25.32 -7.40
N VAL A 133 3.49 -26.17 -8.43
CA VAL A 133 2.82 -25.91 -9.71
C VAL A 133 1.29 -25.87 -9.54
N PHE A 134 0.72 -26.67 -8.63
CA PHE A 134 -0.70 -26.63 -8.30
C PHE A 134 -1.08 -25.50 -7.35
N VAL A 135 -0.27 -25.23 -6.34
CA VAL A 135 -0.56 -24.20 -5.32
C VAL A 135 -0.41 -22.79 -5.87
N SER A 136 0.56 -22.56 -6.76
CA SER A 136 0.82 -21.24 -7.32
C SER A 136 -0.38 -20.59 -8.05
N PRO A 137 -1.08 -21.26 -8.99
CA PRO A 137 -2.25 -20.68 -9.65
C PRO A 137 -3.40 -20.39 -8.68
N ILE A 138 -3.55 -21.17 -7.60
CA ILE A 138 -4.55 -20.92 -6.55
C ILE A 138 -4.21 -19.60 -5.82
N ILE A 139 -2.96 -19.42 -5.41
CA ILE A 139 -2.50 -18.18 -4.76
C ILE A 139 -2.71 -16.98 -5.69
N THR A 140 -2.34 -17.12 -6.96
CA THR A 140 -2.55 -16.08 -7.98
C THR A 140 -4.03 -15.74 -8.12
N ALA A 141 -4.90 -16.74 -8.24
CA ALA A 141 -6.34 -16.53 -8.40
C ALA A 141 -6.96 -15.83 -7.18
N VAL A 142 -6.57 -16.20 -5.95
CA VAL A 142 -7.03 -15.53 -4.73
C VAL A 142 -6.53 -14.08 -4.68
N THR A 143 -5.24 -13.87 -5.00
CA THR A 143 -4.62 -12.54 -4.94
C THR A 143 -5.26 -11.58 -5.94
N VAL A 144 -5.46 -12.00 -7.18
CA VAL A 144 -6.10 -11.17 -8.22
C VAL A 144 -7.60 -11.05 -7.95
N GLY A 145 -8.26 -12.15 -7.61
CA GLY A 145 -9.70 -12.22 -7.39
C GLY A 145 -10.18 -11.41 -6.19
N VAL A 146 -9.37 -11.24 -5.15
CA VAL A 146 -9.68 -10.38 -3.99
C VAL A 146 -9.07 -8.98 -4.16
N GLY A 147 -7.81 -8.91 -4.61
CA GLY A 147 -7.07 -7.66 -4.70
C GLY A 147 -7.64 -6.68 -5.73
N VAL A 148 -8.04 -7.16 -6.91
CA VAL A 148 -8.58 -6.29 -7.97
C VAL A 148 -9.92 -5.68 -7.55
N PRO A 149 -10.92 -6.43 -7.06
CA PRO A 149 -12.17 -5.83 -6.59
C PRO A 149 -11.98 -4.88 -5.41
N LEU A 150 -11.09 -5.17 -4.47
CA LEU A 150 -10.78 -4.25 -3.36
C LEU A 150 -10.20 -2.91 -3.86
N MET A 151 -9.26 -2.96 -4.81
CA MET A 151 -8.67 -1.74 -5.37
C MET A 151 -9.70 -0.95 -6.19
N LEU A 152 -10.54 -1.62 -6.98
CA LEU A 152 -11.60 -0.97 -7.74
C LEU A 152 -12.65 -0.34 -6.82
N THR A 153 -13.10 -1.06 -5.78
CA THR A 153 -14.06 -0.51 -4.81
C THR A 153 -13.48 0.65 -4.01
N TYR A 154 -12.17 0.64 -3.70
CA TYR A 154 -11.51 1.80 -3.10
C TYR A 154 -11.51 3.02 -4.02
N VAL A 155 -11.09 2.85 -5.28
CA VAL A 155 -11.04 3.96 -6.25
C VAL A 155 -12.45 4.46 -6.57
N TYR A 156 -13.34 3.58 -7.03
CA TYR A 156 -14.68 3.99 -7.48
C TYR A 156 -15.65 4.25 -6.33
N GLY A 157 -15.40 3.72 -5.13
CA GLY A 157 -16.18 4.04 -3.94
C GLY A 157 -15.65 5.30 -3.26
N VAL A 158 -14.47 5.21 -2.64
CA VAL A 158 -13.95 6.29 -1.78
C VAL A 158 -13.59 7.54 -2.57
N VAL A 159 -12.92 7.40 -3.72
CA VAL A 159 -12.46 8.57 -4.49
C VAL A 159 -13.62 9.28 -5.17
N VAL A 160 -14.60 8.53 -5.72
CA VAL A 160 -15.79 9.11 -6.36
C VAL A 160 -16.74 9.72 -5.33
N LEU A 161 -17.00 9.05 -4.20
CA LEU A 161 -17.79 9.65 -3.11
C LEU A 161 -17.17 10.96 -2.61
N SER A 162 -15.84 11.07 -2.64
CA SER A 162 -15.12 12.30 -2.31
C SER A 162 -15.18 13.38 -3.40
N LEU A 163 -15.57 13.04 -4.64
CA LEU A 163 -15.89 14.02 -5.69
C LEU A 163 -17.33 14.52 -5.59
N CYS A 164 -18.24 13.70 -5.05
CA CYS A 164 -19.65 14.04 -4.84
C CYS A 164 -19.91 14.90 -3.59
N ARG A 165 -18.94 15.01 -2.68
CA ARG A 165 -18.98 15.85 -1.48
C ARG A 165 -18.27 17.17 -1.70
#